data_AF-A0A7Y2C7S8-F1
#
_entry.id   AF-A0A7Y2C7S8-F1
#
_cell.length_a   1.000
_cell.length_b   1.000
_cell.length_c   1.000
_cell.angle_alpha   90.00
_cell.angle_beta   90.00
_cell.angle_gamma   90.00
#
_symmetry.space_group_name_H-M   'P 1'
#
loop_
_entity.id
_entity.type
_entity.pdbx_description
1 polymer ?
#
loop_
_entity_poly.entity_id
_entity_poly.type
_entity_poly.pdbx_seq_one_letter_code
_entity_poly.pdbx_strand_id
1 'polypeptide(L)'
;MTKTVSVLGSLARAGYPIVGLEPSCVSALSDDLNSVLPDSSDAKVVADKMISVERFIADDHFGLFANAEWETEDRSILLHGHCHQKALEGTAPVKKMLELTGARVEEVDSGCCGMAGAFGYEHEHVSVSRQMGERKLIPAVRAADMATTVAASGTSCRAQIEDLSGRQALHPVQILSAALHPSNTDC
;
A
#
# COMPACT_ATOMS: atom_id res chain seq x y z
N MET A 1 7.33 -3.39 19.83
CA MET A 1 6.16 -2.50 19.64
C MET A 1 6.05 -1.40 20.69
N THR A 2 6.51 -1.57 21.94
CA THR A 2 6.38 -0.58 23.03
C THR A 2 6.99 0.81 22.71
N LYS A 3 8.17 0.87 22.07
CA LYS A 3 8.78 2.15 21.66
C LYS A 3 7.92 2.91 20.65
N THR A 4 7.39 2.21 19.64
CA THR A 4 6.50 2.78 18.63
C THR A 4 5.24 3.35 19.28
N VAL A 5 4.58 2.58 20.14
CA VAL A 5 3.38 3.01 20.87
C VAL A 5 3.66 4.22 21.76
N SER A 6 4.79 4.22 22.49
CA SER A 6 5.16 5.35 23.34
C SER A 6 5.35 6.66 22.56
N VAL A 7 5.84 6.60 21.32
CA VAL A 7 6.04 7.79 20.49
C VAL A 7 4.73 8.26 19.88
N LEU A 8 3.89 7.33 19.41
CA LEU A 8 2.65 7.66 18.70
C LEU A 8 1.48 7.98 19.64
N GLY A 9 1.50 7.48 20.88
CA GLY A 9 0.35 7.53 21.79
C GLY A 9 -0.10 8.95 22.15
N SER A 10 0.82 9.91 22.27
CA SER A 10 0.46 11.31 22.53
C SER A 10 -0.27 11.97 21.35
N LEU A 11 0.21 11.74 20.11
CA LEU A 11 -0.42 12.24 18.89
C LEU A 11 -1.78 11.57 18.66
N ALA A 12 -1.87 10.25 18.88
CA ALA A 12 -3.10 9.50 18.75
C ALA A 12 -4.19 10.01 19.72
N ARG A 13 -3.82 10.27 20.99
CA ARG A 13 -4.72 10.87 21.99
C ARG A 13 -5.16 12.29 21.64
N ALA A 14 -4.28 13.07 21.02
CA ALA A 14 -4.62 14.39 20.52
C ALA A 14 -5.55 14.34 19.29
N GLY A 15 -5.88 13.14 18.79
CA GLY A 15 -6.86 12.92 17.75
C GLY A 15 -6.27 12.79 16.34
N TYR A 16 -4.96 12.97 16.18
CA TYR A 16 -4.29 12.91 14.89
C TYR A 16 -4.33 11.49 14.29
N PRO A 17 -4.59 11.35 12.98
CA PRO A 17 -4.45 10.07 12.30
C PRO A 17 -2.98 9.67 12.22
N ILE A 18 -2.72 8.36 12.31
CA ILE A 18 -1.40 7.76 12.10
C ILE A 18 -1.43 7.10 10.73
N VAL A 19 -0.75 7.70 9.77
CA VAL A 19 -0.79 7.28 8.36
C VAL A 19 0.37 6.34 8.05
N GLY A 20 0.07 5.13 7.60
CA GLY A 20 1.06 4.10 7.25
C GLY A 20 1.19 3.88 5.75
N LEU A 21 2.42 3.71 5.27
CA LEU A 21 2.73 3.43 3.86
C LEU A 21 2.76 1.93 3.55
N GLU A 22 3.20 1.12 4.52
CA GLU A 22 3.40 -0.31 4.32
C GLU A 22 2.20 -1.08 4.87
N PRO A 23 1.42 -1.80 4.03
CA PRO A 23 0.22 -2.52 4.45
C PRO A 23 0.45 -3.50 5.60
N SER A 24 1.59 -4.19 5.62
CA SER A 24 1.91 -5.11 6.70
C SER A 24 2.11 -4.38 8.04
N CYS A 25 2.76 -3.21 8.03
CA CYS A 25 2.90 -2.37 9.21
C CYS A 25 1.56 -1.79 9.67
N VAL A 26 0.71 -1.35 8.73
CA VAL A 26 -0.65 -0.88 9.04
C VAL A 26 -1.41 -1.99 9.77
N SER A 27 -1.44 -3.21 9.21
CA SER A 27 -2.12 -4.35 9.83
C SER A 27 -1.58 -4.71 11.22
N ALA A 28 -0.25 -4.71 11.38
CA ALA A 28 0.37 -5.06 12.65
C ALA A 28 0.06 -4.01 13.74
N LEU A 29 -0.16 -2.75 13.36
CA LEU A 29 -0.48 -1.67 14.29
C LEU A 29 -1.98 -1.50 14.52
N SER A 30 -2.83 -1.82 13.54
CA SER A 30 -4.29 -1.67 13.66
C SER A 30 -4.99 -2.92 14.21
N ASP A 31 -4.49 -4.12 13.91
CA ASP A 31 -5.15 -5.40 14.25
C ASP A 31 -4.39 -6.17 15.36
N ASP A 32 -3.08 -6.42 15.16
CA ASP A 32 -2.30 -7.25 16.09
C ASP A 32 -1.94 -6.55 17.39
N LEU A 33 -1.80 -5.22 17.36
CA LEU A 33 -1.16 -4.44 18.43
C LEU A 33 -1.84 -4.61 19.79
N ASN A 34 -3.18 -4.68 19.80
CA ASN A 34 -3.97 -4.85 21.02
C ASN A 34 -3.78 -6.24 21.63
N SER A 35 -3.51 -7.27 20.81
CA SER A 35 -3.19 -8.61 21.29
C SER A 35 -1.75 -8.69 21.83
N VAL A 36 -0.83 -7.93 21.22
CA VAL A 36 0.58 -7.88 21.65
C VAL A 36 0.76 -7.07 22.94
N LEU A 37 -0.03 -6.00 23.14
CA LEU A 37 0.05 -5.10 24.30
C LEU A 37 -1.33 -4.88 24.95
N PRO A 38 -1.96 -5.93 25.52
CA PRO A 38 -3.36 -5.89 25.97
C PRO A 38 -3.63 -4.87 27.08
N ASP A 39 -2.64 -4.63 27.94
CA ASP A 39 -2.75 -3.72 29.10
C ASP A 39 -2.41 -2.25 28.75
N SER A 40 -1.99 -1.96 27.51
CA SER A 40 -1.61 -0.61 27.11
C SER A 40 -2.80 0.17 26.59
N SER A 41 -3.19 1.24 27.29
CA SER A 41 -4.17 2.21 26.78
C SER A 41 -3.68 2.88 25.49
N ASP A 42 -2.38 3.13 25.38
CA ASP A 42 -1.76 3.77 24.23
C ASP A 42 -1.83 2.86 23.00
N ALA A 43 -1.68 1.55 23.17
CA ALA A 43 -1.82 0.58 22.08
C ALA A 43 -3.23 0.66 21.46
N LYS A 44 -4.28 0.72 22.29
CA LYS A 44 -5.68 0.84 21.83
C LYS A 44 -5.89 2.11 21.02
N VAL A 45 -5.46 3.25 21.55
CA VAL A 45 -5.64 4.54 20.86
C VAL A 45 -4.79 4.63 19.59
N VAL A 46 -3.59 4.06 19.57
CA VAL A 46 -2.75 3.98 18.37
C VAL A 46 -3.41 3.11 17.30
N ALA A 47 -3.91 1.92 17.68
CA ALA A 47 -4.61 1.02 16.77
C ALA A 47 -5.84 1.69 16.14
N ASP A 48 -6.66 2.36 16.95
CA ASP A 48 -7.86 3.08 16.51
C ASP A 48 -7.55 4.27 15.58
N LYS A 49 -6.33 4.83 15.64
CA LYS A 49 -5.90 5.96 14.82
C LYS A 49 -5.07 5.55 13.60
N MET A 50 -4.74 4.27 13.47
CA MET A 50 -3.95 3.75 12.36
C MET A 50 -4.81 3.68 11.08
N ILE A 51 -4.31 4.28 10.00
CA ILE A 51 -4.97 4.28 8.69
C ILE A 51 -3.92 4.11 7.59
N SER A 52 -4.26 3.43 6.50
CA SER A 52 -3.39 3.37 5.33
C SER A 52 -3.32 4.73 4.63
N VAL A 53 -2.19 5.02 3.99
CA VAL A 53 -2.05 6.25 3.18
C VAL A 53 -3.07 6.29 2.05
N GLU A 54 -3.42 5.14 1.50
CA GLU A 54 -4.38 5.03 0.42
C GLU A 54 -5.78 5.38 0.89
N ARG A 55 -6.21 4.89 2.07
CA ARG A 55 -7.49 5.30 2.67
C ARG A 55 -7.49 6.77 3.04
N PHE A 56 -6.41 7.24 3.67
CA PHE A 56 -6.28 8.64 4.07
C PHE A 56 -6.45 9.60 2.88
N ILE A 57 -5.85 9.28 1.73
CA ILE A 57 -6.00 10.06 0.50
C ILE A 57 -7.37 9.86 -0.14
N ALA A 58 -7.84 8.62 -0.26
CA ALA A 58 -9.10 8.29 -0.93
C ALA A 58 -10.32 8.89 -0.22
N ASP A 59 -10.24 9.11 1.09
CA ASP A 59 -11.29 9.77 1.89
C ASP A 59 -11.18 11.31 1.88
N ASP A 60 -10.18 11.86 1.17
CA ASP A 60 -9.90 13.30 1.11
C ASP A 60 -9.79 13.92 2.52
N HIS A 61 -9.04 13.26 3.41
CA HIS A 61 -8.81 13.77 4.76
C HIS A 61 -8.25 15.19 4.67
N PHE A 62 -8.91 16.12 5.37
CA PHE A 62 -8.56 17.55 5.40
C PHE A 62 -8.71 18.31 4.07
N GLY A 63 -9.35 17.73 3.05
CA GLY A 63 -9.52 18.40 1.76
C GLY A 63 -8.20 18.58 1.00
N LEU A 64 -7.24 17.68 1.21
CA LEU A 64 -5.86 17.79 0.71
C LEU A 64 -5.79 17.99 -0.80
N PHE A 65 -6.75 17.45 -1.55
CA PHE A 65 -6.75 17.49 -3.00
C PHE A 65 -7.90 18.31 -3.60
N ALA A 66 -8.58 19.13 -2.79
CA ALA A 66 -9.73 19.92 -3.23
C ALA A 66 -9.43 20.85 -4.42
N ASN A 67 -8.19 21.33 -4.54
CA ASN A 67 -7.72 22.17 -5.65
C ASN A 67 -6.57 21.52 -6.43
N ALA A 68 -6.39 20.20 -6.31
CA ALA A 68 -5.32 19.50 -7.01
C ALA A 68 -5.65 19.40 -8.50
N GLU A 69 -4.69 19.82 -9.33
CA GLU A 69 -4.72 19.57 -10.76
C GLU A 69 -3.91 18.31 -11.06
N TRP A 70 -4.52 17.36 -11.76
CA TRP A 70 -3.91 16.07 -12.08
C TRP A 70 -3.59 16.01 -13.57
N GLU A 71 -2.40 15.50 -13.90
CA GLU A 71 -2.05 15.08 -15.25
C GLU A 71 -2.88 13.87 -15.64
N THR A 72 -3.99 14.12 -16.33
CA THR A 72 -4.82 13.08 -16.91
C THR A 72 -4.28 12.69 -18.28
N GLU A 73 -3.25 11.87 -18.31
CA GLU A 73 -2.89 11.12 -19.52
C GLU A 73 -3.67 9.80 -19.55
N ASP A 74 -3.93 9.25 -20.75
CA ASP A 74 -4.50 7.91 -20.96
C ASP A 74 -3.52 6.82 -20.48
N ARG A 75 -3.27 6.77 -19.16
CA ARG A 75 -2.36 5.84 -18.50
C ARG A 75 -3.17 4.63 -18.02
N SER A 76 -2.62 3.44 -18.26
CA SER A 76 -3.13 2.20 -17.69
C SER A 76 -2.26 1.79 -16.51
N ILE A 77 -2.91 1.40 -15.40
CA ILE A 77 -2.26 0.93 -14.19
C ILE A 77 -2.72 -0.49 -13.91
N LEU A 78 -1.77 -1.41 -13.79
CA LEU A 78 -1.99 -2.76 -13.29
C LEU A 78 -1.68 -2.79 -11.80
N LEU A 79 -2.71 -2.91 -10.97
CA LEU A 79 -2.62 -2.89 -9.51
C LEU A 79 -2.52 -4.31 -8.94
N HIS A 80 -1.51 -4.55 -8.11
CA HIS A 80 -1.49 -5.68 -7.18
C HIS A 80 -1.93 -5.24 -5.78
N GLY A 81 -3.11 -5.68 -5.37
CA GLY A 81 -3.58 -5.46 -4.00
C GLY A 81 -2.82 -6.32 -2.99
N HIS A 82 -2.28 -5.70 -1.94
CA HIS A 82 -1.51 -6.40 -0.91
C HIS A 82 -2.38 -7.38 -0.11
N CYS A 83 -1.83 -8.54 0.28
CA CYS A 83 -2.59 -9.53 1.05
C CYS A 83 -3.14 -8.97 2.37
N HIS A 84 -2.35 -8.16 3.09
CA HIS A 84 -2.81 -7.49 4.32
C HIS A 84 -3.90 -6.41 4.06
N GLN A 85 -3.83 -5.67 2.94
CA GLN A 85 -4.91 -4.75 2.54
C GLN A 85 -6.19 -5.54 2.27
N LYS A 86 -6.10 -6.57 1.43
CA LYS A 86 -7.24 -7.45 1.08
C LYS A 86 -7.91 -8.08 2.30
N ALA A 87 -7.13 -8.44 3.32
CA ALA A 87 -7.65 -9.06 4.54
C ALA A 87 -8.38 -8.06 5.47
N LEU A 88 -7.92 -6.81 5.57
CA LEU A 88 -8.43 -5.86 6.56
C LEU A 88 -9.39 -4.81 5.99
N GLU A 89 -9.00 -4.11 4.92
CA GLU A 89 -9.74 -2.95 4.41
C GLU A 89 -10.18 -3.08 2.94
N GLY A 90 -9.72 -4.12 2.25
CA GLY A 90 -9.89 -4.29 0.81
C GLY A 90 -8.95 -3.40 -0.01
N THR A 91 -9.16 -3.38 -1.33
CA THR A 91 -8.31 -2.65 -2.29
C THR A 91 -9.01 -1.45 -2.91
N ALA A 92 -10.28 -1.22 -2.57
CA ALA A 92 -11.05 -0.08 -3.05
C ALA A 92 -10.37 1.27 -2.74
N PRO A 93 -9.75 1.51 -1.55
CA PRO A 93 -9.09 2.77 -1.27
C PRO A 93 -7.92 3.07 -2.22
N VAL A 94 -7.01 2.11 -2.43
CA VAL A 94 -5.87 2.28 -3.34
C VAL A 94 -6.32 2.47 -4.79
N LYS A 95 -7.37 1.76 -5.21
CA LYS A 95 -7.94 1.94 -6.54
C LYS A 95 -8.52 3.34 -6.72
N LYS A 96 -9.37 3.79 -5.78
CA LYS A 96 -9.97 5.13 -5.80
C LYS A 96 -8.90 6.23 -5.80
N MET A 97 -7.86 6.08 -4.98
CA MET A 97 -6.73 7.00 -4.96
C MET A 97 -6.03 7.09 -6.31
N LEU A 98 -5.73 5.96 -6.96
CA LEU A 98 -5.05 5.95 -8.26
C LEU A 98 -5.94 6.52 -9.37
N GLU A 99 -7.24 6.28 -9.32
CA GLU A 99 -8.22 6.84 -10.27
C GLU A 99 -8.32 8.38 -10.22
N LEU A 100 -7.87 9.04 -9.13
CA LEU A 100 -7.76 10.50 -9.07
C LEU A 100 -6.85 11.07 -10.17
N THR A 101 -5.87 10.28 -10.63
CA THR A 101 -4.96 10.67 -11.72
C THR A 101 -5.62 10.63 -13.11
N GLY A 102 -6.87 10.19 -13.21
CA GLY A 102 -7.54 9.92 -14.49
C GLY A 102 -7.13 8.60 -15.16
N ALA A 103 -6.18 7.86 -14.59
CA ALA A 103 -5.72 6.59 -15.13
C ALA A 103 -6.78 5.48 -15.04
N ARG A 104 -6.76 4.55 -16.01
CA ARG A 104 -7.53 3.32 -15.95
C ARG A 104 -6.81 2.31 -15.05
N VAL A 105 -7.43 1.96 -13.93
CA VAL A 105 -6.86 1.01 -12.96
C VAL A 105 -7.50 -0.37 -13.09
N GLU A 106 -6.69 -1.37 -13.43
CA GLU A 106 -7.06 -2.78 -13.43
C GLU A 106 -6.36 -3.51 -12.29
N GLU A 107 -7.14 -4.16 -11.41
CA GLU A 107 -6.58 -4.96 -10.32
C GLU A 107 -6.37 -6.41 -10.77
N VAL A 108 -5.19 -6.97 -10.50
CA VAL A 108 -4.92 -8.39 -10.69
C VAL A 108 -5.65 -9.19 -9.62
N ASP A 109 -6.46 -10.17 -10.07
CA ASP A 109 -7.04 -11.20 -9.20
C ASP A 109 -5.96 -12.21 -8.74
N SER A 110 -5.06 -11.72 -7.88
CA SER A 110 -3.95 -12.47 -7.29
C SER A 110 -4.07 -12.53 -5.77
N GLY A 111 -3.61 -13.64 -5.17
CA GLY A 111 -3.38 -13.75 -3.73
C GLY A 111 -2.12 -13.01 -3.28
N CYS A 112 -1.38 -13.57 -2.32
CA CYS A 112 -0.09 -13.04 -1.88
C CYS A 112 0.98 -13.09 -2.99
N CYS A 113 1.89 -12.12 -3.02
CA CYS A 113 3.04 -12.10 -3.95
C CYS A 113 4.03 -13.26 -3.72
N GLY A 114 4.03 -13.85 -2.53
CA GLY A 114 4.89 -14.98 -2.14
C GLY A 114 6.02 -14.63 -1.17
N MET A 115 6.35 -13.35 -0.97
CA MET A 115 7.51 -12.98 -0.15
C MET A 115 7.29 -13.09 1.35
N ALA A 116 6.20 -12.53 1.88
CA ALA A 116 5.90 -12.53 3.33
C ALA A 116 7.13 -12.21 4.23
N GLY A 117 7.88 -11.16 3.89
CA GLY A 117 9.09 -10.77 4.62
C GLY A 117 10.30 -11.66 4.30
N ALA A 118 10.98 -12.17 5.33
CA ALA A 118 12.17 -13.01 5.18
C ALA A 118 11.87 -14.41 4.63
N PHE A 119 10.62 -14.88 4.77
CA PHE A 119 10.17 -16.19 4.28
C PHE A 119 10.57 -16.43 2.82
N GLY A 120 10.37 -15.45 1.94
CA GLY A 120 10.70 -15.58 0.52
C GLY A 120 12.19 -15.69 0.19
N TYR A 121 13.09 -15.37 1.13
CA TYR A 121 14.54 -15.48 0.98
C TYR A 121 15.15 -16.71 1.65
N GLU A 122 14.39 -17.40 2.52
CA GLU A 122 14.85 -18.62 3.18
C GLU A 122 14.97 -19.75 2.17
N HIS A 123 16.13 -20.41 2.11
CA HIS A 123 16.43 -21.45 1.11
C HIS A 123 15.34 -22.52 0.98
N GLU A 124 14.73 -22.89 2.12
CA GLU A 124 13.66 -23.89 2.22
C GLU A 124 12.34 -23.40 1.59
N HIS A 125 12.10 -22.08 1.55
CA HIS A 125 10.84 -21.45 1.20
C HIS A 125 10.86 -20.68 -0.12
N VAL A 126 12.04 -20.41 -0.70
CA VAL A 126 12.19 -19.73 -2.02
C VAL A 126 11.33 -20.38 -3.10
N SER A 127 11.30 -21.72 -3.14
CA SER A 127 10.52 -22.46 -4.16
C SER A 127 9.01 -22.23 -4.02
N VAL A 128 8.51 -22.15 -2.79
CA VAL A 128 7.09 -21.90 -2.48
C VAL A 128 6.74 -20.44 -2.75
N SER A 129 7.58 -19.50 -2.29
CA SER A 129 7.45 -18.06 -2.58
C SER A 129 7.29 -17.79 -4.07
N ARG A 130 8.17 -18.36 -4.89
CA ARG A 130 8.10 -18.25 -6.36
C ARG A 130 6.81 -18.81 -6.93
N GLN A 131 6.43 -20.02 -6.50
CA GLN A 131 5.18 -20.65 -6.96
C GLN A 131 3.95 -19.80 -6.64
N MET A 132 3.92 -19.12 -5.48
CA MET A 132 2.82 -18.23 -5.12
C MET A 132 2.71 -17.04 -6.08
N GLY A 133 3.83 -16.35 -6.36
CA GLY A 133 3.86 -15.24 -7.30
C GLY A 133 3.48 -15.65 -8.73
N GLU A 134 3.96 -16.80 -9.18
CA GLU A 134 3.74 -17.34 -10.53
C GLU A 134 2.30 -17.85 -10.77
N ARG A 135 1.44 -17.93 -9.74
CA ARG A 135 0.04 -18.34 -9.94
C ARG A 135 -0.76 -17.37 -10.81
N LYS A 136 -0.66 -16.07 -10.52
CA LYS A 136 -1.50 -15.02 -11.13
C LYS A 136 -0.79 -13.70 -11.30
N LEU A 137 -0.08 -13.25 -10.25
CA LEU A 137 0.56 -11.94 -10.23
C LEU A 137 1.63 -11.79 -11.33
N ILE A 138 2.65 -12.64 -11.30
CA ILE A 138 3.78 -12.52 -12.22
C ILE A 138 3.36 -12.75 -13.69
N PRO A 139 2.50 -13.73 -14.03
CA PRO A 139 1.96 -13.85 -15.38
C PRO A 139 1.22 -12.59 -15.87
N ALA A 140 0.39 -11.97 -15.02
CA ALA A 140 -0.33 -10.75 -15.38
C ALA A 140 0.64 -9.58 -15.65
N VAL A 141 1.67 -9.44 -14.82
CA VAL A 141 2.72 -8.42 -14.98
C VAL A 141 3.50 -8.61 -16.29
N ARG A 142 3.85 -9.86 -16.64
CA ARG A 142 4.56 -10.16 -17.90
C ARG A 142 3.68 -9.94 -19.14
N ALA A 143 2.37 -10.16 -19.02
CA ALA A 143 1.42 -9.99 -20.11
C ALA A 143 1.02 -8.52 -20.35
N ALA A 144 1.12 -7.67 -19.34
CA ALA A 144 0.77 -6.25 -19.45
C ALA A 144 1.76 -5.49 -20.36
N ASP A 145 1.22 -4.57 -21.17
CA ASP A 145 2.01 -3.73 -22.06
C ASP A 145 3.14 -3.02 -21.31
N MET A 146 4.24 -2.75 -22.02
CA MET A 146 5.39 -2.06 -21.44
C MET A 146 5.08 -0.64 -20.96
N ALA A 147 4.09 0.01 -21.57
CA ALA A 147 3.58 1.31 -21.14
C ALA A 147 2.66 1.25 -19.91
N THR A 148 2.19 0.06 -19.53
CA THR A 148 1.33 -0.10 -18.34
C THR A 148 2.18 0.04 -17.09
N THR A 149 1.77 0.95 -16.19
CA THR A 149 2.42 1.12 -14.89
C THR A 149 1.99 -0.02 -13.96
N VAL A 150 2.95 -0.68 -13.30
CA VAL A 150 2.64 -1.71 -12.29
C VAL A 150 2.66 -1.06 -10.91
N ALA A 151 1.58 -1.21 -10.14
CA ALA A 151 1.42 -0.60 -8.82
C ALA A 151 1.33 -1.66 -7.70
N ALA A 152 2.08 -1.48 -6.62
CA ALA A 152 1.97 -2.28 -5.41
C ALA A 152 2.42 -1.50 -4.16
N SER A 153 1.58 -1.46 -3.12
CA SER A 153 1.85 -0.73 -1.86
C SER A 153 2.93 -1.38 -1.00
N GLY A 154 3.01 -2.71 -0.97
CA GLY A 154 3.98 -3.42 -0.13
C GLY A 154 5.38 -3.47 -0.73
N THR A 155 6.38 -3.21 0.09
CA THR A 155 7.81 -3.21 -0.29
C THR A 155 8.26 -4.58 -0.78
N SER A 156 7.91 -5.65 -0.05
CA SER A 156 8.22 -7.02 -0.46
C SER A 156 7.47 -7.42 -1.74
N CYS A 157 6.26 -6.89 -1.97
CA CYS A 157 5.53 -7.15 -3.21
C CYS A 157 6.26 -6.53 -4.41
N ARG A 158 6.73 -5.29 -4.28
CA ARG A 158 7.50 -4.63 -5.35
C ARG A 158 8.80 -5.37 -5.66
N ALA A 159 9.55 -5.77 -4.63
CA ALA A 159 10.78 -6.55 -4.80
C ALA A 159 10.52 -7.89 -5.50
N GLN A 160 9.48 -8.64 -5.11
CA GLN A 160 9.12 -9.90 -5.76
C GLN A 160 8.75 -9.73 -7.23
N ILE A 161 7.99 -8.67 -7.54
CA ILE A 161 7.60 -8.37 -8.91
C ILE A 161 8.85 -8.10 -9.74
N GLU A 162 9.79 -7.31 -9.23
CA GLU A 162 11.07 -7.04 -9.89
C GLU A 162 11.89 -8.33 -10.07
N ASP A 163 12.09 -9.10 -8.99
CA ASP A 163 12.91 -10.32 -8.99
C ASP A 163 12.40 -11.40 -9.97
N LEU A 164 11.08 -11.54 -10.11
CA LEU A 164 10.49 -12.62 -10.92
C LEU A 164 10.07 -12.18 -12.32
N SER A 165 9.72 -10.91 -12.54
CA SER A 165 9.26 -10.43 -13.85
C SER A 165 10.24 -9.52 -14.56
N GLY A 166 11.21 -8.93 -13.85
CA GLY A 166 12.08 -7.87 -14.37
C GLY A 166 11.39 -6.52 -14.55
N ARG A 167 10.10 -6.39 -14.20
CA ARG A 167 9.36 -5.12 -14.22
C ARG A 167 9.46 -4.44 -12.86
N GLN A 168 9.74 -3.15 -12.86
CA GLN A 168 9.67 -2.34 -11.64
C GLN A 168 8.22 -1.97 -11.33
N ALA A 169 7.74 -2.36 -10.14
CA ALA A 169 6.48 -1.87 -9.61
C ALA A 169 6.71 -0.60 -8.77
N LEU A 170 5.79 0.36 -8.85
CA LEU A 170 5.82 1.61 -8.09
C LEU A 170 4.87 1.55 -6.89
N HIS A 171 5.20 2.30 -5.84
CA HIS A 171 4.25 2.55 -4.76
C HIS A 171 3.14 3.48 -5.28
N PRO A 172 1.85 3.25 -4.98
CA PRO A 172 0.75 4.09 -5.45
C PRO A 172 0.94 5.60 -5.20
N VAL A 173 1.49 5.97 -4.04
CA VAL A 173 1.82 7.38 -3.72
C VAL A 173 2.84 7.99 -4.68
N GLN A 174 3.80 7.22 -5.20
CA GLN A 174 4.74 7.73 -6.21
C GLN A 174 4.04 8.02 -7.53
N ILE A 175 3.11 7.16 -7.93
CA ILE A 175 2.29 7.34 -9.14
C ILE A 175 1.43 8.60 -8.99
N LEU A 176 0.75 8.73 -7.84
CA LEU A 176 -0.05 9.91 -7.51
C LEU A 176 0.79 11.19 -7.53
N SER A 177 1.95 11.19 -6.86
CA SER A 177 2.85 12.35 -6.82
C SER A 177 3.39 12.73 -8.20
N ALA A 178 3.63 11.77 -9.10
CA ALA A 178 4.09 12.04 -10.45
C ALA A 178 3.00 12.60 -11.36
N ALA A 179 1.73 12.35 -11.03
CA ALA A 179 0.57 12.89 -11.74
C ALA A 179 0.06 14.21 -11.14
N LEU A 180 0.52 14.59 -9.96
CA LEU A 180 0.13 15.87 -9.35
C LEU A 180 0.87 16.99 -10.08
N HIS A 181 0.14 17.88 -10.75
CA HIS A 181 0.76 19.10 -11.26
C HIS A 181 1.31 19.89 -10.06
N PRO A 182 2.51 20.46 -10.15
CA PRO A 182 2.94 21.44 -9.18
C PRO A 182 1.98 22.61 -9.30
N SER A 183 0.98 22.65 -8.42
CA SER A 183 0.19 23.85 -8.23
C SER A 183 1.18 24.95 -7.86
N ASN A 184 0.96 26.13 -8.44
CA ASN A 184 1.71 27.35 -8.14
C ASN A 184 1.36 27.85 -6.73
N THR A 185 1.47 26.97 -5.74
CA THR A 185 1.24 27.18 -4.32
C THR A 185 2.59 27.31 -3.68
N ASP A 186 3.17 28.49 -3.84
CA ASP A 186 3.96 29.10 -2.78
C ASP A 186 3.15 28.98 -1.48
N CYS A 187 3.64 28.16 -0.56
CA CYS A 187 3.29 28.23 0.84
C CYS A 187 4.56 28.08 1.68
#